data_AF-A0A5C8G249-F1
#
_entry.id   AF-A0A5C8G249-F1
#
_cell.length_a   1.000
_cell.length_b   1.000
_cell.length_c   1.000
_cell.angle_alpha   90.00
_cell.angle_beta   90.00
_cell.angle_gamma   90.00
#
_symmetry.space_group_name_H-M   'P 1'
#
loop_
_entity.id
_entity.type
_entity.pdbx_description
1 polymer ?
#
loop_
_entity_poly.entity_id
_entity_poly.type
_entity_poly.pdbx_seq_one_letter_code
_entity_poly.pdbx_strand_id
1 'polypeptide(L)' 'MSEKVYCKYCGSSASSVSSLTQSSRTCQKNPEGKYHVPYEGSEKSKYTCKYCGTERSSISGLTQYSCSKNPHGKYHEPL' A
#
# COMPACT_ATOMS: atom_id res chain seq x y z
N MET A 1 -19.59 10.09 0.50
CA MET A 1 -18.71 9.06 1.08
C MET A 1 -17.27 9.55 0.92
N SER A 2 -16.44 9.50 1.95
CA SER A 2 -15.04 9.91 1.83
C SER A 2 -14.25 8.80 1.13
N GLU A 3 -13.81 9.05 -0.11
CA GLU A 3 -12.92 8.15 -0.84
C GLU A 3 -11.53 8.21 -0.18
N LYS A 4 -11.15 7.13 0.51
CA LYS A 4 -9.83 7.04 1.14
C LYS A 4 -8.84 6.47 0.14
N VAL A 5 -7.69 7.12 0.02
CA VAL A 5 -6.58 6.64 -0.79
C VAL A 5 -5.57 5.97 0.12
N TYR A 6 -5.14 4.77 -0.23
CA TYR A 6 -4.20 3.99 0.55
C TYR A 6 -2.85 3.92 -0.16
N CYS A 7 -1.76 3.85 0.61
CA CYS A 7 -0.43 3.58 0.06
C CYS A 7 -0.25 2.08 -0.17
N LYS A 8 0.14 1.67 -1.38
CA LYS A 8 0.36 0.25 -1.70
C LYS A 8 1.52 -0.41 -0.94
N TYR A 9 2.47 0.37 -0.43
CA TYR A 9 3.66 -0.16 0.27
C TYR A 9 3.56 -0.17 1.79
N CYS A 10 2.89 0.82 2.39
CA CYS A 10 2.80 0.93 3.85
C CYS A 10 1.38 0.87 4.40
N GLY A 11 0.36 0.92 3.52
CA GLY A 11 -1.04 0.88 3.90
C GLY A 11 -1.54 2.10 4.67
N SER A 12 -0.76 3.18 4.73
CA SER A 12 -1.22 4.48 5.23
C SER A 12 -2.39 4.97 4.37
N SER A 13 -3.43 5.48 5.00
CA SER A 13 -4.59 6.07 4.33
C SER A 13 -4.57 7.59 4.42
N ALA A 14 -5.14 8.24 3.41
CA ALA A 14 -5.35 9.68 3.36
C ALA A 14 -6.67 10.00 2.67
N SER A 15 -7.17 11.22 2.86
CA SER A 15 -8.42 11.70 2.26
C SER A 15 -8.31 11.95 0.75
N SER A 16 -7.10 11.99 0.19
CA SER A 16 -6.83 12.28 -1.23
C SER A 16 -5.41 11.85 -1.59
N VAL A 17 -5.14 11.63 -2.89
CA VAL A 17 -3.80 11.30 -3.41
C VAL A 17 -2.78 12.37 -3.01
N SER A 18 -3.12 13.65 -3.20
CA SER A 18 -2.24 14.78 -2.86
C SER A 18 -1.79 14.79 -1.39
N SER A 19 -2.70 14.46 -0.46
CA SER A 19 -2.37 14.37 0.97
C SER A 19 -1.54 13.12 1.33
N LEU A 20 -1.57 12.09 0.49
CA LEU A 20 -0.77 10.88 0.66
C LEU A 20 0.65 11.07 0.08
N THR A 21 0.73 11.63 -1.13
CA THR A 21 1.97 11.85 -1.88
C THR A 21 2.64 13.19 -1.56
N GLN A 22 2.17 13.88 -0.53
CA GLN A 22 2.74 15.16 -0.10
C GLN A 22 4.23 14.98 0.20
N SER A 23 5.06 15.92 -0.24
CA SER A 23 6.52 15.85 -0.12
C SER A 23 7.02 15.77 1.33
N SER A 24 6.22 16.20 2.30
CA SER A 24 6.47 16.08 3.74
C SER A 24 6.28 14.66 4.29
N ARG A 25 5.59 13.77 3.54
CA ARG A 25 5.29 12.39 3.94
C ARG A 25 6.16 11.41 3.16
N THR A 26 7.06 10.76 3.87
CA THR A 26 7.95 9.74 3.30
C THR A 26 7.48 8.34 3.67
N CYS A 27 7.63 7.41 2.74
CA CYS A 27 7.28 6.01 2.90
C CYS A 27 8.55 5.17 3.04
N GLN A 28 8.90 4.78 4.27
CA GLN A 28 10.06 3.92 4.51
C GLN A 28 9.90 2.49 3.98
N LYS A 29 8.66 2.09 3.67
CA LYS A 29 8.34 0.78 3.12
C LYS A 29 8.33 0.76 1.59
N ASN A 30 8.49 1.91 0.93
CA ASN A 30 8.64 1.98 -0.51
C ASN A 30 10.09 1.61 -0.86
N PRO A 31 10.33 0.50 -1.58
CA PRO A 31 11.68 0.13 -2.00
C PRO A 31 12.15 0.88 -3.25
N GLU A 32 11.23 1.39 -4.07
CA GLU A 32 11.55 2.05 -5.35
C GLU A 32 11.76 3.56 -5.19
N GLY A 33 11.38 4.14 -4.05
CA GLY A 33 11.53 5.57 -3.81
C GLY A 33 11.25 5.97 -2.36
N LYS A 34 11.33 7.28 -2.08
CA LYS A 34 11.11 7.82 -0.72
C LYS A 34 9.66 8.17 -0.40
N TYR A 35 8.77 8.23 -1.39
CA TYR A 35 7.41 8.75 -1.21
C TYR A 35 6.36 7.65 -1.18
N HIS A 36 5.19 7.96 -0.63
CA HIS A 36 4.04 7.06 -0.70
C HIS A 36 3.58 6.91 -2.15
N VAL A 37 3.20 5.70 -2.54
CA VAL A 37 2.60 5.44 -3.84
C VAL A 37 1.14 5.06 -3.62
N PRO A 38 0.18 5.81 -4.18
CA PRO A 38 -1.23 5.50 -4.04
C PRO A 38 -1.54 4.16 -4.69
N TYR A 39 -2.44 3.41 -4.07
CA TYR A 39 -3.05 2.25 -4.66
C TYR A 39 -4.03 2.73 -5.74
N GLU A 40 -3.82 2.32 -6.99
CA GLU A 40 -4.62 2.76 -8.13
C GLU A 40 -5.97 2.03 -8.25
N GLY A 41 -6.22 1.01 -7.42
CA GLY A 41 -7.51 0.34 -7.35
C GLY A 41 -8.51 1.06 -6.44
N SER A 42 -9.81 0.84 -6.69
CA SER A 42 -10.88 1.25 -5.79
C SER A 42 -10.83 0.50 -4.46
N GLU A 43 -11.51 1.03 -3.43
CA GLU A 43 -11.62 0.36 -2.14
C GLU A 43 -12.33 -1.00 -2.32
N LYS A 44 -11.60 -2.09 -2.08
CA LYS A 44 -12.09 -3.47 -2.18
C LYS A 44 -12.29 -4.04 -0.78
N SER A 45 -13.24 -4.97 -0.64
CA SER A 45 -13.44 -5.71 0.62
C SER A 45 -12.27 -6.66 0.94
N LYS A 46 -11.49 -7.04 -0.08
CA LYS A 46 -10.30 -7.89 0.04
C LYS A 46 -9.21 -7.40 -0.90
N TYR A 47 -7.98 -7.43 -0.41
CA TYR A 47 -6.76 -7.09 -1.12
C TYR A 47 -5.86 -8.30 -1.14
N THR A 48 -5.39 -8.66 -2.32
CA THR A 48 -4.56 -9.84 -2.56
C THR A 48 -3.15 -9.39 -2.89
N CYS A 49 -2.14 -10.01 -2.29
CA CYS A 49 -0.75 -9.73 -2.60
C CYS A 49 -0.40 -10.25 -4.00
N LYS A 50 0.11 -9.37 -4.88
CA LYS A 50 0.54 -9.70 -6.25
C LYS A 50 1.59 -10.82 -6.30
N TYR A 51 2.45 -10.93 -5.28
CA TYR A 51 3.61 -11.84 -5.31
C TYR A 51 3.36 -13.21 -4.65
N CYS A 52 2.55 -13.27 -3.60
CA CYS A 52 2.35 -14.51 -2.83
C CYS A 52 0.89 -14.96 -2.74
N GLY A 53 -0.07 -14.19 -3.25
CA GLY A 53 -1.49 -14.53 -3.21
C GLY A 53 -2.15 -14.38 -1.83
N THR A 54 -1.46 -13.89 -0.81
CA THR A 54 -2.05 -13.66 0.52
C THR A 54 -3.17 -12.62 0.45
N GLU A 55 -4.30 -12.91 1.07
CA GLU A 55 -5.48 -12.04 1.07
C GLU A 55 -5.71 -11.40 2.45
N ARG A 56 -6.11 -10.14 2.47
CA ARG A 56 -6.48 -9.39 3.68
C ARG A 56 -7.64 -8.45 3.40
N SER A 57 -8.46 -8.18 4.41
CA SER A 57 -9.59 -7.25 4.29
C SER A 57 -9.17 -5.77 4.21
N SER A 58 -7.87 -5.45 4.29
CA SER A 58 -7.36 -4.08 4.26
C SER A 58 -5.90 -4.02 3.81
N ILE A 59 -5.51 -2.98 3.05
CA ILE A 59 -4.12 -2.78 2.60
C ILE A 59 -3.16 -2.60 3.79
N SER A 60 -3.57 -1.87 4.83
CA SER A 60 -2.77 -1.73 6.07
C SER A 60 -2.48 -3.10 6.70
N GLY A 61 -3.48 -3.96 6.81
CA GLY A 61 -3.31 -5.32 7.32
C GLY A 61 -2.46 -6.21 6.41
N LEU A 62 -2.43 -5.97 5.10
CA LEU A 62 -1.59 -6.70 4.15
C LEU A 62 -0.12 -6.25 4.24
N THR A 63 0.12 -4.95 4.14
CA THR A 63 1.44 -4.30 4.11
C THR A 63 2.14 -4.27 5.49
N GLN A 64 1.42 -4.57 6.57
CA GLN A 64 2.03 -4.76 7.90
C GLN A 64 2.97 -5.95 7.95
N TYR A 65 2.68 -7.01 7.18
CA TYR A 65 3.47 -8.23 7.16
C TYR A 65 4.52 -8.20 6.05
N SER A 66 5.60 -8.96 6.26
CA SER A 66 6.64 -9.13 5.26
C SER A 66 6.27 -10.22 4.25
N CYS A 67 6.56 -9.98 2.97
CA CYS A 67 6.35 -10.94 1.90
C CYS A 67 7.69 -11.49 1.41
N SER A 68 8.00 -12.75 1.73
CA SER A 68 9.24 -13.40 1.27
C SER A 68 9.27 -13.64 -0.24
N LYS A 69 8.14 -13.50 -0.93
CA LYS A 69 8.02 -13.65 -2.39
C LYS A 69 8.09 -12.32 -3.14
N ASN A 70 8.16 -11.19 -2.44
CA ASN A 70 8.32 -9.89 -3.09
C ASN A 70 9.81 -9.68 -3.43
N PRO A 71 10.20 -9.65 -4.72
CA PRO A 71 11.59 -9.48 -5.11
C PRO A 71 12.05 -8.02 -5.03
N HIS A 72 11.13 -7.06 -5.03
CA HIS A 72 11.44 -5.63 -5.02
C HIS A 72 11.42 -5.02 -3.62
N GLY A 73 10.78 -5.67 -2.64
CA GLY A 73 10.66 -5.11 -1.30
C GLY A 73 10.38 -6.14 -0.23
N LYS A 74 10.42 -5.73 1.03
CA LYS A 74 10.21 -6.63 2.17
C LYS A 74 8.74 -6.92 2.47
N TYR A 75 7.81 -6.09 2.01
CA TYR A 75 6.40 -6.11 2.40
C TYR A 75 5.48 -6.62 1.29
N HIS A 76 4.27 -7.03 1.64
CA HIS A 76 3.27 -7.39 0.65
C HIS A 76 2.84 -6.16 -0.17
N GLU A 77 2.69 -6.34 -1.48
CA GLU A 77 2.15 -5.33 -2.38
C GLU A 77 0.77 -5.79 -2.88
N PRO A 78 -0.30 -5.01 -2.66
CA PRO A 78 -1.63 -5.33 -3.17
C PRO A 78 -1.65 -5.29 -4.70
N LEU A 79 -2.42 -6.21 -5.28
CA LEU A 79 -2.73 -6.28 -6.71
C LEU A 79 -3.68 -5.17 -7.15
#